data_AF-A0A519IMF8-F1
#
_entry.id   AF-A0A519IMF8-F1
#
_cell.length_a   1.000
_cell.length_b   1.000
_cell.length_c   1.000
_cell.angle_alpha   90.00
_cell.angle_beta   90.00
_cell.angle_gamma   90.00
#
_symmetry.space_group_name_H-M   'P 1'
#
loop_
_entity.id
_entity.type
_entity.pdbx_description
1 polymer ?
#
loop_
_entity_poly.entity_id
_entity_poly.type
_entity_poly.pdbx_seq_one_letter_code
_entity_poly.pdbx_strand_id
1 'polypeptide(L)'
;MAFLVGWVLVLLLLALWSSLVWSAEALLAAMLARAGTMSPGDWSLPDSLTSWLPVWAAEWLAATVENLTPQLQAMAGAMPWLSSGVSVLAWVVWVAGAVVLLVIGVAIHVGVALWRKSRKSTQMA
;
A
#
# COMPACT_ATOMS: atom_id res chain seq x y z
N MET A 1 24.28 -22.09 -14.84
CA MET A 1 24.76 -21.07 -13.89
C MET A 1 24.13 -19.71 -14.15
N ALA A 2 24.45 -18.99 -15.23
CA ALA A 2 23.90 -17.65 -15.49
C ALA A 2 22.35 -17.57 -15.49
N PHE A 3 21.65 -18.55 -16.10
CA PHE A 3 20.18 -18.60 -16.07
C PHE A 3 19.60 -18.85 -14.67
N LEU A 4 20.23 -19.72 -13.87
CA LEU A 4 19.83 -19.98 -12.48
C LEU A 4 19.99 -18.72 -11.62
N VAL A 5 21.13 -18.03 -11.74
CA VAL A 5 21.39 -16.79 -11.01
C VAL A 5 20.38 -15.70 -11.40
N GLY A 6 20.05 -15.59 -12.69
CA GLY A 6 19.03 -14.65 -13.17
C GLY A 6 17.65 -14.92 -12.57
N TRP A 7 17.21 -16.18 -12.56
CA TRP A 7 15.93 -16.54 -11.93
C TRP A 7 15.93 -16.36 -10.42
N VAL A 8 17.01 -16.72 -9.73
CA VAL A 8 17.14 -16.47 -8.28
C VAL A 8 17.01 -14.99 -7.97
N LEU A 9 17.67 -14.12 -8.75
CA LEU A 9 17.55 -12.67 -8.57
C LEU A 9 16.11 -12.19 -8.78
N VAL A 10 15.44 -12.63 -9.85
CA VAL A 10 14.02 -12.29 -10.12
C VAL A 10 13.11 -12.75 -8.98
N LEU A 11 13.32 -13.96 -8.46
CA LEU A 11 12.54 -14.49 -7.34
C LEU A 11 12.79 -13.72 -6.04
N LEU A 12 14.03 -13.31 -5.77
CA LEU A 12 14.35 -12.46 -4.62
C LEU A 12 13.70 -11.07 -4.74
N LEU A 13 13.74 -10.46 -5.93
CA LEU A 13 13.04 -9.20 -6.19
C LEU A 13 11.53 -9.36 -6.06
N LEU A 14 10.96 -10.47 -6.53
CA LEU A 14 9.54 -10.76 -6.39
C LEU A 14 9.14 -10.98 -4.92
N ALA A 15 9.98 -11.67 -4.14
CA ALA A 15 9.77 -11.84 -2.72
C ALA A 15 9.82 -10.49 -1.99
N LEU A 16 10.81 -9.66 -2.30
CA LEU A 16 10.92 -8.30 -1.76
C LEU A 16 9.72 -7.44 -2.14
N TRP A 17 9.33 -7.45 -3.42
CA TRP A 17 8.15 -6.73 -3.92
C TRP A 17 6.88 -7.17 -3.20
N SER A 18 6.68 -8.49 -3.07
CA SER A 18 5.54 -9.06 -2.35
C SER A 18 5.54 -8.61 -0.89
N SER A 19 6.68 -8.68 -0.21
CA SER A 19 6.79 -8.25 1.19
C SER A 19 6.45 -6.77 1.36
N LEU A 20 6.82 -5.91 0.41
CA LEU A 20 6.54 -4.48 0.46
C LEU A 20 5.05 -4.19 0.27
N VAL A 21 4.41 -4.82 -0.72
CA VAL A 21 2.97 -4.62 -1.00
C VAL A 21 2.12 -5.08 0.18
N TRP A 22 2.39 -6.27 0.71
CA TRP A 22 1.63 -6.80 1.84
C TRP A 22 1.91 -6.07 3.16
N SER A 23 3.14 -5.59 3.38
CA SER A 23 3.43 -4.75 4.56
C SER A 23 2.72 -3.41 4.49
N ALA A 24 2.67 -2.79 3.31
CA ALA A 24 1.93 -1.54 3.09
C ALA A 24 0.42 -1.74 3.29
N GLU A 25 -0.15 -2.81 2.74
CA GLU A 25 -1.56 -3.17 2.91
C GLU A 25 -1.90 -3.42 4.39
N ALA A 26 -1.11 -4.23 5.09
CA ALA A 26 -1.30 -4.50 6.52
C ALA A 26 -1.21 -3.23 7.38
N LEU A 27 -0.25 -2.35 7.09
CA LEU A 27 -0.11 -1.06 7.78
C LEU A 27 -1.35 -0.18 7.55
N LEU A 28 -1.80 -0.08 6.30
CA LEU A 28 -2.96 0.72 5.94
C LEU A 28 -4.25 0.15 6.57
N ALA A 29 -4.41 -1.17 6.54
CA ALA A 29 -5.51 -1.87 7.19
C ALA A 29 -5.50 -1.64 8.71
N ALA A 30 -4.34 -1.67 9.36
CA ALA A 30 -4.20 -1.37 10.78
C ALA A 30 -4.59 0.08 11.11
N MET A 31 -4.20 1.04 10.27
CA MET A 31 -4.59 2.45 10.43
C MET A 31 -6.11 2.63 10.28
N LEU A 32 -6.71 2.01 9.27
CA LEU A 32 -8.16 2.04 9.07
C LEU A 32 -8.92 1.36 10.21
N ALA A 33 -8.42 0.24 10.74
CA ALA A 33 -9.01 -0.43 11.88
C ALA A 33 -9.02 0.46 13.13
N ARG A 34 -7.94 1.21 13.39
CA ARG A 34 -7.89 2.17 14.50
C ARG A 34 -8.80 3.37 14.31
N ALA A 35 -8.93 3.85 13.08
CA ALA A 35 -9.91 4.88 12.77
C ALA A 35 -11.35 4.35 12.99
N GLY A 36 -11.62 3.10 12.63
CA GLY A 36 -12.92 2.43 12.82
C GLY A 36 -13.32 2.21 14.29
N THR A 37 -12.37 2.23 15.23
CA THR A 37 -12.65 2.13 16.66
C THR A 37 -13.00 3.46 17.32
N MET A 38 -12.84 4.60 16.63
CA MET A 38 -13.19 5.92 17.18
C MET A 38 -14.70 6.12 17.16
N SER A 39 -15.30 6.13 18.35
CA SER A 39 -16.73 6.40 18.57
C SER A 39 -17.04 7.89 18.33
N PRO A 40 -18.27 8.27 17.92
CA PRO A 40 -18.75 9.66 17.93
C PRO A 40 -18.39 10.45 19.20
N GLY A 41 -18.35 9.78 20.36
CA GLY A 41 -17.94 10.36 21.64
C GLY A 41 -16.44 10.66 21.75
N ASP A 42 -15.57 9.96 21.00
CA ASP A 42 -14.13 10.22 20.95
C ASP A 42 -13.77 11.44 20.08
N TRP A 43 -14.72 11.94 19.29
CA TRP A 43 -14.60 13.20 18.55
C TRP A 43 -14.97 14.41 19.41
N SER A 44 -15.59 14.19 20.56
CA SER A 44 -15.85 15.26 21.51
C SER A 44 -14.53 15.74 22.14
N LEU A 45 -14.48 17.01 22.53
CA LEU A 45 -13.27 17.54 23.14
C LEU A 45 -12.99 16.79 24.45
N PRO A 46 -11.80 16.20 24.63
CA PRO A 46 -11.50 15.52 25.87
C PRO A 46 -11.51 16.52 27.03
N ASP A 47 -12.00 16.09 28.19
CA ASP A 47 -12.14 16.93 29.39
C ASP A 47 -10.80 17.53 29.86
N SER A 48 -9.70 16.86 29.51
CA SER A 48 -8.33 17.34 29.74
C SER A 48 -7.96 18.56 28.87
N LEU A 49 -8.58 18.73 27.71
CA LEU A 49 -8.42 19.93 26.87
C LEU A 49 -9.34 21.05 27.34
N THR A 50 -10.61 20.76 27.62
CA THR A 50 -11.59 21.78 28.02
C THR A 50 -11.23 22.43 29.35
N SER A 51 -10.60 21.69 30.27
CA SER A 51 -10.13 22.23 31.56
C SER A 51 -8.99 23.26 31.44
N TRP A 52 -8.24 23.26 30.34
CA TRP A 52 -7.17 24.22 30.07
C TRP A 52 -7.60 25.36 29.13
N LEU A 53 -8.75 25.23 28.46
CA LEU A 53 -9.24 26.22 27.52
C LEU A 53 -10.14 27.25 28.21
N PRO A 54 -10.02 28.55 27.87
CA PRO A 54 -11.03 29.54 28.18
C PRO A 54 -12.40 29.12 27.63
N VAL A 55 -13.48 29.44 28.34
CA VAL A 55 -14.87 29.05 27.99
C VAL A 55 -15.21 29.36 26.53
N TRP A 56 -14.89 30.56 26.04
CA TRP A 56 -15.14 30.97 24.66
C TRP A 56 -14.42 30.09 23.62
N ALA A 57 -13.24 29.57 23.95
CA ALA A 57 -12.45 28.72 23.06
C ALA A 57 -13.00 27.30 23.03
N ALA A 58 -13.48 26.80 24.18
CA ALA A 58 -14.15 25.51 24.28
C ALA A 58 -15.47 25.50 23.49
N GLU A 59 -16.27 26.58 23.60
CA GLU A 59 -17.53 26.75 22.84
C GLU A 59 -17.28 26.83 21.33
N TRP A 60 -16.30 27.63 20.89
CA TRP A 60 -15.93 27.72 19.48
C TRP A 60 -15.49 26.37 18.92
N LEU A 61 -14.71 25.61 19.67
CA LEU A 61 -14.18 24.33 19.23
C LEU A 61 -15.27 23.25 19.23
N ALA A 62 -16.16 23.24 20.22
CA ALA A 62 -17.35 22.39 20.23
C ALA A 62 -18.25 22.66 19.03
N ALA A 63 -18.56 23.91 18.74
CA ALA A 63 -19.35 24.31 17.56
C ALA A 63 -18.67 23.90 16.24
N THR A 64 -17.34 23.97 16.18
CA THR A 64 -16.55 23.53 15.03
C THR A 64 -16.65 22.01 14.83
N VAL A 65 -16.49 21.24 15.90
CA VAL A 65 -16.65 19.77 15.88
C VAL A 65 -18.07 19.39 15.47
N GLU A 66 -19.08 20.08 15.99
CA GLU A 66 -20.49 19.83 15.66
C GLU A 66 -20.77 20.10 14.18
N ASN A 67 -20.22 21.18 13.61
CA ASN A 67 -20.29 21.46 12.18
C ASN A 67 -19.59 20.40 11.31
N LEU A 68 -18.50 19.82 11.81
CA LEU A 68 -17.73 18.78 11.12
C LEU A 68 -18.29 17.37 11.32
N THR A 69 -19.15 17.16 12.32
CA THR A 69 -19.70 15.86 12.70
C THR A 69 -20.32 15.09 11.52
N PRO A 70 -21.12 15.71 10.62
CA PRO A 70 -21.68 15.00 9.47
C PRO A 70 -20.61 14.49 8.49
N GLN A 71 -19.55 15.26 8.28
CA GLN A 71 -18.44 14.87 7.40
C GLN A 71 -17.61 13.76 8.04
N LEU A 72 -17.36 13.85 9.35
CA LEU A 72 -16.70 12.79 10.12
C LEU A 72 -17.50 11.49 10.08
N GLN A 73 -18.83 11.55 10.21
CA GLN A 73 -19.70 10.38 10.08
C GLN A 73 -19.72 9.82 8.66
N ALA A 74 -19.72 10.67 7.63
CA ALA A 74 -19.60 10.21 6.24
C ALA A 74 -18.26 9.51 5.97
N MET A 75 -17.16 10.05 6.49
CA MET A 75 -15.83 9.43 6.41
C MET A 75 -15.79 8.10 7.18
N ALA A 76 -16.41 8.05 8.35
CA ALA A 76 -16.49 6.83 9.14
C ALA A 76 -17.33 5.75 8.46
N GLY A 77 -18.46 6.13 7.84
CA GLY A 77 -19.28 5.23 7.03
C GLY A 77 -18.58 4.72 5.79
N ALA A 78 -17.60 5.47 5.25
CA ALA A 78 -16.79 5.05 4.10
C ALA A 78 -15.61 4.12 4.48
N MET A 79 -15.20 4.06 5.76
CA MET A 79 -14.07 3.24 6.20
C MET A 79 -14.17 1.75 5.82
N PRO A 80 -15.32 1.05 5.95
CA PRO A 80 -15.44 -0.35 5.54
C PRO A 80 -15.23 -0.55 4.04
N TRP A 81 -15.76 0.36 3.22
CA TRP A 81 -15.53 0.34 1.77
C TRP A 81 -14.05 0.56 1.46
N LEU A 82 -13.42 1.56 2.09
CA LEU A 82 -12.00 1.85 1.91
C LEU A 82 -11.13 0.65 2.31
N SER A 83 -11.45 -0.02 3.41
CA SER A 83 -10.77 -1.26 3.84
C SER A 83 -10.78 -2.32 2.75
N SER A 84 -11.95 -2.59 2.16
CA SER A 84 -12.06 -3.57 1.07
C SER A 84 -11.34 -3.11 -0.21
N GLY A 85 -11.39 -1.81 -0.51
CA GLY A 85 -10.74 -1.21 -1.67
C GLY A 85 -9.22 -1.26 -1.60
N VAL A 86 -8.65 -1.13 -0.40
CA VAL A 86 -7.19 -1.22 -0.16
C VAL A 86 -6.66 -2.59 -0.53
N SER A 87 -7.32 -3.69 -0.12
CA SER A 87 -6.88 -5.03 -0.49
C SER A 87 -7.00 -5.28 -1.99
N VAL A 88 -8.06 -4.78 -2.66
CA VAL A 88 -8.19 -4.85 -4.12
C VAL A 88 -7.05 -4.10 -4.81
N LEU A 89 -6.73 -2.89 -4.35
CA LEU A 89 -5.62 -2.11 -4.89
C LEU A 89 -4.27 -2.81 -4.68
N ALA A 90 -4.06 -3.41 -3.50
CA ALA A 90 -2.87 -4.19 -3.21
C ALA A 90 -2.71 -5.38 -4.18
N TRP A 91 -3.79 -6.11 -4.48
CA TRP A 91 -3.79 -7.15 -5.50
C TRP A 91 -3.40 -6.62 -6.88
N VAL A 92 -3.99 -5.51 -7.32
CA VAL A 92 -3.68 -4.89 -8.63
C VAL A 92 -2.21 -4.48 -8.72
N VAL A 93 -1.71 -3.79 -7.71
CA VAL A 93 -0.30 -3.35 -7.63
C VAL A 93 0.64 -4.55 -7.60
N TRP A 94 0.31 -5.57 -6.79
CA TRP A 94 1.09 -6.78 -6.70
C TRP A 94 1.19 -7.51 -8.04
N VAL A 95 0.06 -7.76 -8.72
CA VAL A 95 0.02 -8.43 -10.03
C VAL A 95 0.81 -7.63 -11.06
N ALA A 96 0.64 -6.31 -11.12
CA ALA A 96 1.36 -5.47 -12.05
C ALA A 96 2.88 -5.59 -11.88
N GLY A 97 3.38 -5.48 -10.64
CA GLY A 97 4.81 -5.62 -10.36
C GLY A 97 5.33 -7.04 -10.61
N ALA A 98 4.55 -8.07 -10.28
CA ALA A 98 4.90 -9.46 -10.54
C ALA A 98 5.06 -9.74 -12.05
N VAL A 99 4.11 -9.27 -12.86
CA VAL A 99 4.17 -9.40 -14.32
C VAL A 99 5.41 -8.69 -14.88
N VAL A 100 5.69 -7.46 -14.44
CA VAL A 100 6.86 -6.70 -14.89
C VAL A 100 8.16 -7.46 -14.56
N LEU A 101 8.31 -7.97 -13.33
CA LEU A 101 9.49 -8.71 -12.91
C LEU A 101 9.69 -9.99 -13.72
N LEU A 102 8.60 -10.74 -13.98
CA LEU A 102 8.66 -11.96 -14.78
C LEU A 102 9.01 -11.66 -16.25
N VAL A 103 8.43 -10.62 -16.84
CA VAL A 103 8.76 -10.19 -18.21
C VAL A 103 10.24 -9.81 -18.32
N ILE A 104 10.78 -9.07 -17.34
CA ILE A 104 12.21 -8.74 -17.28
C ILE A 104 13.05 -10.01 -17.21
N GLY A 105 12.67 -10.95 -16.34
CA GLY A 105 13.33 -12.25 -16.22
C GLY A 105 13.40 -12.99 -17.55
N VAL A 106 12.27 -13.11 -18.25
CA VAL A 106 12.19 -13.76 -19.58
C VAL A 106 13.03 -13.00 -20.61
N ALA A 107 12.93 -11.67 -20.67
CA ALA A 107 13.65 -10.85 -21.65
C ALA A 107 15.18 -11.00 -21.52
N ILE A 108 15.70 -11.01 -20.28
CA ILE A 108 17.13 -11.25 -20.01
C ILE A 108 17.54 -12.64 -20.51
N HIS A 109 16.73 -13.66 -20.27
CA HIS A 109 17.03 -15.03 -20.69
C HIS A 109 17.04 -15.17 -22.22
N VAL A 110 16.06 -14.58 -22.89
CA VAL A 110 15.96 -14.57 -24.36
C VAL A 110 17.16 -13.84 -24.97
N GLY A 111 17.52 -12.67 -24.44
CA GLY A 111 18.69 -11.92 -24.88
C GLY A 111 20.00 -12.70 -24.75
N VAL A 112 20.22 -13.35 -23.62
CA VAL A 112 21.41 -14.21 -23.39
C VAL A 112 21.41 -15.42 -24.35
N ALA A 113 20.26 -16.02 -24.62
CA ALA A 113 20.13 -17.13 -25.56
C ALA A 113 20.45 -16.71 -27.00
N LEU A 114 19.91 -15.57 -27.44
CA LEU A 114 20.15 -15.02 -28.78
C LEU A 114 21.61 -14.62 -28.98
N TRP A 115 22.24 -14.00 -27.98
CA TRP A 115 23.65 -13.64 -28.04
C TRP A 115 24.58 -14.85 -28.09
N ARG A 116 24.28 -15.92 -27.33
CA ARG A 116 25.01 -17.19 -27.44
C ARG A 116 24.85 -17.84 -28.81
N LYS A 117 23.66 -17.74 -29.42
CA LYS A 117 23.40 -18.25 -30.78
C LYS A 117 24.21 -17.47 -31.82
N SER A 118 24.23 -16.13 -31.74
CA SER A 118 24.97 -15.30 -32.71
C SER A 118 26.48 -15.56 -32.63
N ARG A 119 27.07 -15.64 -31.43
CA ARG A 119 28.50 -15.97 -31.26
C ARG A 119 28.89 -17.31 -31.87
N LYS A 120 28.04 -18.34 -31.72
CA LYS A 120 28.29 -19.66 -32.30
C LYS A 120 28.25 -19.63 -33.83
N SER A 121 27.34 -18.83 -34.41
CA SER A 121 27.25 -18.65 -35.87
C SER A 121 28.48 -17.96 -36.46
N THR A 122 29.06 -17.00 -35.75
CA THR A 122 30.27 -16.27 -36.20
C THR A 122 31.55 -17.09 -36.11
N GLN A 123 31.60 -18.14 -35.27
CA GLN A 123 32.79 -19.01 -35.15
C GLN A 123 32.84 -20.15 -36.18
N MET A 124 31.75 -20.40 -36.92
CA MET A 124 31.67 -21.45 -37.94
C MET A 124 31.74 -20.90 -39.38
N ALA A 125 31.89 -19.59 -39.54
CA ALA A 125 32.11 -18.89 -40.80
C ALA A 125 33.56 -18.43 -40.88
#